data_AF-A0A3B9G1H6-F1
#
_entry.id   AF-A0A3B9G1H6-F1
#
_cell.length_a   1.000
_cell.length_b   1.000
_cell.length_c   1.000
_cell.angle_alpha   90.00
_cell.angle_beta   90.00
_cell.angle_gamma   90.00
#
_symmetry.space_group_name_H-M   'P 1'
#
loop_
_entity.id
_entity.type
_entity.pdbx_description
1 polymer ?
#
loop_
_entity_poly.entity_id
_entity_poly.type
_entity_poly.pdbx_seq_one_letter_code
_entity_poly.pdbx_strand_id
1 'polypeptide(L)'
;MSRQYSQIRQLTLAAFFIAIQVIMTVMQIGYIPIGPINVTTMHIPVILCGLFLGPAYGALAGFVFGLTSMLRATFVPGITSFIFSPFITVGGISGNFWSLVIAFVPRILLGYMSAKLFRILRKRGVQDLVSCGITAAVTTMTHTLLVMGMIGLFFGPSYAKALGVDISA
;
A
#
# COMPACT_ATOMS: atom_id res chain seq x y z
N MET A 1 26.61 14.83 -20.87
CA MET A 1 26.84 14.41 -19.47
C MET A 1 25.61 14.41 -18.56
N SER A 2 24.40 14.81 -18.98
CA SER A 2 23.25 14.98 -18.04
C SER A 2 22.40 13.73 -17.76
N ARG A 3 22.29 12.79 -18.71
CA ARG A 3 21.33 11.67 -18.62
C ARG A 3 21.73 10.61 -17.59
N GLN A 4 23.00 10.24 -17.55
CA GLN A 4 23.52 9.21 -16.65
C GLN A 4 23.45 9.63 -15.17
N TYR A 5 23.77 10.88 -14.85
CA TYR A 5 23.62 11.43 -13.49
C TYR A 5 22.16 11.46 -13.04
N SER A 6 21.22 11.82 -13.92
CA SER A 6 19.79 11.80 -13.61
C SER A 6 19.28 10.38 -13.31
N GLN A 7 19.75 9.38 -14.06
CA GLN A 7 19.37 7.98 -13.85
C GLN A 7 19.93 7.44 -12.53
N ILE A 8 21.21 7.71 -12.24
CA ILE A 8 21.83 7.33 -10.97
C ILE A 8 21.05 7.96 -9.80
N ARG A 9 20.75 9.26 -9.88
CA ARG A 9 19.97 9.95 -8.85
C ARG A 9 18.58 9.33 -8.64
N GLN A 10 17.86 9.00 -9.72
CA GLN A 10 16.54 8.37 -9.63
C GLN A 10 16.61 6.99 -8.99
N LEU A 11 17.60 6.18 -9.39
CA LEU A 11 17.84 4.86 -8.81
C LEU A 11 18.17 4.96 -7.31
N THR A 12 19.07 5.87 -6.93
CA THR A 12 19.46 6.08 -5.53
C THR A 12 18.29 6.51 -4.67
N LEU A 13 17.46 7.45 -5.14
CA LEU A 13 16.27 7.89 -4.40
C LEU A 13 15.21 6.77 -4.29
N ALA A 14 15.01 5.99 -5.36
CA ALA A 14 14.10 4.85 -5.32
C ALA A 14 14.57 3.81 -4.31
N ALA A 15 15.86 3.46 -4.34
CA ALA A 15 16.48 2.55 -3.37
C ALA A 15 16.36 3.08 -1.93
N PHE A 16 16.53 4.38 -1.73
CA PHE A 16 16.36 5.03 -0.43
C PHE A 16 14.93 4.90 0.11
N PHE A 17 13.91 5.21 -0.69
CA PHE A 17 12.51 5.04 -0.26
C PHE A 17 12.14 3.57 0.00
N ILE A 18 12.70 2.65 -0.78
CA ILE A 18 12.53 1.21 -0.57
C ILE A 18 13.21 0.77 0.74
N ALA A 19 14.43 1.23 1.01
CA ALA A 19 15.15 0.92 2.24
C ALA A 19 14.37 1.42 3.47
N ILE A 20 13.82 2.64 3.43
CA ILE A 20 12.94 3.16 4.48
C ILE A 20 11.73 2.24 4.70
N GLN A 21 11.07 1.80 3.62
CA GLN A 21 9.92 0.88 3.73
C GLN A 21 10.30 -0.46 4.38
N VAL A 22 11.46 -1.02 4.02
CA VAL A 22 11.95 -2.26 4.62
C VAL A 22 12.21 -2.05 6.12
N ILE A 23 12.88 -0.96 6.50
CA ILE A 23 13.14 -0.62 7.90
C ILE A 23 11.82 -0.44 8.66
N MET A 24 10.86 0.31 8.11
CA MET A 24 9.54 0.50 8.71
C MET A 24 8.78 -0.82 8.87
N THR A 25 9.02 -1.77 7.97
CA THR A 25 8.43 -3.12 8.06
C THR A 25 9.09 -3.94 9.17
N VAL A 26 10.40 -3.87 9.34
CA VAL A 26 11.09 -4.63 10.40
C VAL A 26 10.79 -4.04 11.78
N MET A 27 10.83 -2.71 11.90
CA MET A 27 10.60 -1.97 13.15
C MET A 27 9.14 -1.93 13.59
N GLN A 28 8.23 -2.60 12.88
CA GLN A 28 6.78 -2.61 13.09
C GLN A 28 6.06 -1.24 12.98
N ILE A 29 6.76 -0.11 12.97
CA ILE A 29 6.19 1.24 12.77
C ILE A 29 5.39 1.40 11.47
N GLY A 30 5.69 0.58 10.45
CA GLY A 30 4.98 0.59 9.17
C GLY A 30 3.55 0.05 9.23
N TYR A 31 3.24 -0.81 10.20
CA TYR A 31 1.88 -1.32 10.40
C TYR A 31 1.62 -1.48 11.89
N ILE A 32 0.86 -0.53 12.39
CA ILE A 32 0.49 -0.39 13.79
C ILE A 32 -0.81 -1.19 13.98
N PRO A 33 -0.81 -2.23 14.83
CA PRO A 33 -2.02 -2.98 15.13
C PRO A 33 -2.98 -2.12 15.95
N ILE A 34 -4.17 -1.84 15.42
CA ILE A 34 -5.25 -1.16 16.15
C ILE A 34 -6.44 -2.13 16.18
N GLY A 35 -6.60 -2.83 17.30
CA GLY A 35 -7.60 -3.88 17.45
C GLY A 35 -7.41 -4.98 16.40
N PRO A 36 -8.45 -5.35 15.62
CA PRO A 36 -8.36 -6.43 14.63
C PRO A 36 -7.78 -5.97 13.29
N ILE A 37 -7.47 -4.69 13.09
CA ILE A 37 -7.00 -4.13 11.81
C ILE A 37 -5.62 -3.50 12.00
N ASN A 38 -4.73 -3.74 11.04
CA ASN A 38 -3.42 -3.08 11.01
C ASN A 38 -3.53 -1.75 10.23
N VAL A 39 -3.38 -0.63 10.92
CA VAL A 39 -3.24 0.68 10.28
C VAL A 39 -1.82 0.85 9.79
N THR A 40 -1.66 1.24 8.53
CA THR A 40 -0.33 1.31 7.89
C THR A 40 0.09 2.75 7.66
N THR A 41 1.35 3.07 7.97
CA THR A 41 2.01 4.35 7.64
C THR A 41 2.88 4.24 6.39
N MET A 42 3.00 3.03 5.82
CA MET A 42 3.84 2.73 4.65
C MET A 42 3.38 3.43 3.37
N HIS A 43 2.15 3.96 3.34
CA HIS A 43 1.69 4.77 2.21
C HIS A 43 2.51 6.06 2.05
N ILE A 44 3.07 6.62 3.13
CA ILE A 44 3.84 7.87 3.10
C ILE A 44 5.08 7.76 2.18
N PRO A 45 6.04 6.83 2.41
CA PRO A 45 7.21 6.70 1.55
C PRO A 45 6.85 6.32 0.10
N VAL A 46 5.76 5.59 -0.13
CA VAL A 46 5.30 5.24 -1.48
C VAL A 46 4.76 6.48 -2.22
N ILE A 47 3.96 7.31 -1.56
CA ILE A 47 3.45 8.58 -2.11
C ILE A 47 4.62 9.50 -2.42
N LEU A 48 5.56 9.68 -1.48
CA LEU A 48 6.75 10.52 -1.70
C LEU A 48 7.59 10.02 -2.89
N CYS A 49 7.80 8.70 -2.99
CA CYS A 49 8.47 8.11 -4.15
C CYS A 49 7.76 8.45 -5.46
N GLY A 50 6.43 8.32 -5.53
CA GLY A 50 5.64 8.70 -6.69
C GLY A 50 5.71 10.18 -7.04
N LEU A 51 5.65 11.06 -6.04
CA LEU A 51 5.75 12.52 -6.20
C LEU A 51 7.10 12.94 -6.80
N PHE A 52 8.21 12.42 -6.26
CA PHE A 52 9.56 12.83 -6.66
C PHE A 52 10.09 12.13 -7.92
N LEU A 53 9.80 10.84 -8.07
CA LEU A 53 10.41 9.99 -9.12
C LEU A 53 9.43 9.67 -10.25
N GLY A 54 8.14 9.93 -10.06
CA GLY A 54 7.10 9.72 -11.06
C GLY A 54 6.41 8.35 -10.97
N PRO A 55 5.51 8.05 -11.93
CA PRO A 55 4.55 6.95 -11.81
C PRO A 55 5.21 5.56 -11.82
N ALA A 56 6.29 5.37 -12.57
CA ALA A 56 6.97 4.08 -12.66
C ALA A 56 7.65 3.70 -11.33
N TYR A 57 8.42 4.61 -10.74
CA TYR A 57 9.07 4.40 -9.44
C TYR A 57 8.07 4.40 -8.28
N GLY A 58 6.98 5.18 -8.36
CA GLY A 58 5.86 5.09 -7.44
C GLY A 58 5.21 3.70 -7.46
N ALA A 59 4.91 3.16 -8.64
CA ALA A 59 4.37 1.82 -8.81
C ALA A 59 5.33 0.73 -8.27
N LEU A 60 6.64 0.87 -8.51
CA LEU A 60 7.67 -0.02 -7.95
C LEU A 60 7.68 0.01 -6.42
N ALA A 61 7.64 1.21 -5.82
CA ALA A 61 7.54 1.36 -4.38
C ALA A 61 6.24 0.75 -3.83
N GLY A 62 5.12 0.92 -4.55
CA GLY A 62 3.85 0.26 -4.22
C GLY A 62 3.91 -1.27 -4.30
N PHE A 63 4.66 -1.81 -5.27
CA PHE A 63 4.91 -3.25 -5.35
C PHE A 63 5.70 -3.76 -4.15
N VAL A 64 6.79 -3.08 -3.77
CA VAL A 64 7.58 -3.42 -2.57
C VAL A 64 6.72 -3.34 -1.31
N PHE A 65 5.85 -2.34 -1.20
CA PHE A 65 4.88 -2.27 -0.11
C PHE A 65 3.93 -3.47 -0.11
N GLY A 66 3.38 -3.87 -1.26
CA GLY A 66 2.57 -5.08 -1.37
C GLY A 66 3.32 -6.35 -0.96
N LEU A 67 4.58 -6.49 -1.38
CA LEU A 67 5.43 -7.62 -1.05
C LEU A 67 5.75 -7.67 0.45
N THR A 68 6.12 -6.54 1.05
CA THR A 68 6.38 -6.47 2.50
C THR A 68 5.11 -6.77 3.31
N SER A 69 3.93 -6.35 2.83
CA SER A 69 2.64 -6.67 3.44
C SER A 69 2.35 -8.18 3.40
N MET A 70 2.64 -8.82 2.26
CA MET A 70 2.50 -10.26 2.05
C MET A 70 3.41 -11.06 2.98
N LEU A 71 4.69 -10.70 3.01
CA LEU A 71 5.70 -11.35 3.85
C LEU A 71 5.36 -11.18 5.33
N ARG A 72 4.97 -9.97 5.76
CA ARG A 72 4.54 -9.75 7.15
C ARG A 72 3.31 -10.58 7.48
N ALA A 73 2.29 -10.60 6.63
CA ALA A 73 1.08 -11.38 6.84
C ALA A 73 1.39 -12.89 6.97
N THR A 74 2.49 -13.35 6.38
CA THR A 74 2.96 -14.74 6.38
C THR A 74 3.85 -15.07 7.58
N PHE A 75 4.76 -14.19 8.00
CA PHE A 75 5.67 -14.48 9.11
C PHE A 75 5.16 -14.03 10.48
N VAL A 76 4.23 -13.07 10.50
CA VAL A 76 3.59 -12.54 11.72
C VAL A 76 2.08 -12.55 11.50
N PRO A 77 1.43 -13.74 11.56
CA PRO A 77 0.00 -13.85 11.31
C PRO A 77 -0.82 -13.17 12.41
N GLY A 78 -1.77 -12.32 12.00
CA GLY A 78 -2.87 -11.83 12.81
C GLY A 78 -4.21 -12.42 12.35
N ILE A 79 -5.29 -12.01 13.00
CA ILE A 79 -6.65 -12.55 12.78
C ILE A 79 -7.10 -12.38 11.31
N THR A 80 -6.70 -11.29 10.65
CA THR A 80 -7.08 -10.97 9.27
C THR A 80 -5.96 -11.25 8.26
N SER A 81 -4.88 -11.95 8.64
CA SER A 81 -3.71 -12.13 7.75
C SER A 81 -4.01 -12.95 6.50
N PHE A 82 -5.03 -13.82 6.51
CA PHE A 82 -5.47 -14.61 5.34
C PHE A 82 -5.90 -13.73 4.14
N ILE A 83 -6.30 -12.48 4.40
CA ILE A 83 -6.67 -11.51 3.37
C ILE A 83 -5.44 -11.00 2.60
N PHE A 84 -4.29 -10.96 3.27
CA PHE A 84 -3.06 -10.42 2.71
C PHE A 84 -2.00 -11.48 2.47
N SER A 85 -2.28 -12.77 2.72
CA SER A 85 -1.42 -13.87 2.30
C SER A 85 -2.19 -15.14 1.94
N PRO A 86 -1.94 -15.74 0.75
CA PRO A 86 -2.57 -17.00 0.36
C PRO A 86 -2.00 -18.21 1.11
N PHE A 87 -0.83 -18.06 1.74
CA PHE A 87 -0.11 -19.17 2.38
C PHE A 87 -0.57 -19.44 3.80
N ILE A 88 -1.45 -18.59 4.34
CA ILE A 88 -1.90 -18.67 5.72
C ILE A 88 -3.38 -18.97 5.78
N THR A 89 -3.70 -19.89 6.69
CA THR A 89 -5.06 -20.21 7.10
C THR A 89 -5.22 -19.76 8.54
N VAL A 90 -6.17 -18.86 8.80
CA VAL A 90 -6.50 -18.39 10.16
C VAL A 90 -7.95 -18.75 10.44
N GLY A 91 -8.21 -19.47 11.54
CA GLY A 91 -9.59 -19.83 11.93
C GLY A 91 -10.33 -20.75 10.94
N GLY A 92 -9.60 -21.59 10.19
CA GLY A 92 -10.19 -22.48 9.17
C GLY A 92 -10.51 -21.82 7.83
N ILE A 93 -10.17 -20.54 7.66
CA ILE A 93 -10.31 -19.78 6.41
C ILE A 93 -8.93 -19.63 5.78
N SER A 94 -8.76 -20.20 4.59
CA SER A 94 -7.51 -20.11 3.84
C SER A 94 -7.50 -18.87 2.94
N GLY A 95 -6.35 -18.21 2.84
CA GLY A 95 -6.13 -17.21 1.80
C GLY A 95 -6.20 -17.84 0.40
N ASN A 96 -6.49 -17.03 -0.61
CA ASN A 96 -6.59 -17.49 -2.00
C ASN A 96 -5.83 -16.53 -2.93
N PHE A 97 -5.87 -16.76 -4.24
CA PHE A 97 -5.26 -15.86 -5.23
C PHE A 97 -5.70 -14.40 -5.06
N TRP A 98 -6.96 -14.17 -4.65
CA TRP A 98 -7.48 -12.85 -4.33
C TRP A 98 -6.72 -12.13 -3.21
N SER A 99 -6.09 -12.87 -2.28
CA SER A 99 -5.26 -12.28 -1.23
C SER A 99 -4.01 -11.59 -1.80
N LEU A 100 -3.42 -12.16 -2.87
CA LEU A 100 -2.33 -11.51 -3.60
C LEU A 100 -2.83 -10.25 -4.32
N VAL A 101 -3.98 -10.36 -5.00
CA VAL A 101 -4.57 -9.21 -5.71
C VAL A 101 -4.81 -8.05 -4.74
N ILE A 102 -5.40 -8.33 -3.58
CA ILE A 102 -5.63 -7.33 -2.53
C ILE A 102 -4.30 -6.77 -2.02
N ALA A 103 -3.29 -7.61 -1.78
CA ALA A 103 -2.00 -7.16 -1.26
C ALA A 103 -1.22 -6.28 -2.25
N PHE A 104 -1.30 -6.52 -3.56
CA PHE A 104 -0.49 -5.82 -4.55
C PHE A 104 -1.24 -4.70 -5.28
N VAL A 105 -2.45 -4.95 -5.79
CA VAL A 105 -3.13 -4.03 -6.73
C VAL A 105 -3.39 -2.65 -6.13
N PRO A 106 -4.03 -2.50 -4.96
CA PRO A 106 -4.27 -1.19 -4.36
C PRO A 106 -2.96 -0.44 -4.06
N ARG A 107 -1.88 -1.14 -3.73
CA ARG A 107 -0.60 -0.54 -3.32
C ARG A 107 0.19 -0.03 -4.53
N ILE A 108 0.22 -0.79 -5.61
CA ILE A 108 0.81 -0.36 -6.90
C ILE A 108 0.03 0.85 -7.44
N LEU A 109 -1.31 0.79 -7.40
CA LEU A 109 -2.17 1.88 -7.83
C LEU A 109 -1.96 3.14 -6.98
N LEU A 110 -1.81 3.02 -5.67
CA LEU A 110 -1.48 4.17 -4.79
C LEU A 110 -0.21 4.90 -5.27
N GLY A 111 0.87 4.16 -5.53
CA GLY A 111 2.12 4.75 -6.00
C GLY A 111 2.00 5.38 -7.39
N TYR A 112 1.28 4.74 -8.31
CA TYR A 112 1.05 5.27 -9.65
C TYR A 112 0.14 6.51 -9.65
N MET A 113 -0.96 6.46 -8.91
CA MET A 113 -1.96 7.52 -8.83
C MET A 113 -1.40 8.78 -8.17
N SER A 114 -0.57 8.64 -7.13
CA SER A 114 0.04 9.80 -6.47
C SER A 114 0.84 10.66 -7.46
N ALA A 115 1.68 10.02 -8.29
CA ALA A 115 2.45 10.71 -9.30
C ALA A 115 1.58 11.38 -10.38
N LYS A 116 0.52 10.70 -10.84
CA LYS A 116 -0.37 11.21 -11.89
C LYS A 116 -1.20 12.39 -11.39
N LEU A 117 -1.79 12.26 -10.20
CA LEU A 117 -2.63 13.30 -9.60
C LEU A 117 -1.81 14.57 -9.32
N PHE A 118 -0.63 14.44 -8.73
CA PHE A 118 0.26 15.57 -8.49
C PHE A 118 0.63 16.32 -9.77
N ARG A 119 0.98 15.59 -10.84
CA ARG A 119 1.27 16.20 -12.14
C ARG A 119 0.07 16.93 -12.74
N ILE A 120 -1.15 16.41 -12.57
CA ILE A 120 -2.37 17.06 -13.03
C ILE A 120 -2.62 18.36 -12.26
N LEU A 121 -2.50 18.33 -10.93
CA LEU A 121 -2.69 19.51 -10.08
C LEU A 121 -1.68 20.61 -10.38
N ARG A 122 -0.41 20.23 -10.53
CA ARG A 122 0.66 21.17 -10.90
C ARG A 122 0.46 21.77 -12.29
N LYS A 123 -0.01 20.98 -13.27
CA LYS A 123 -0.38 21.48 -14.60
C LYS A 123 -1.56 22.46 -14.57
N ARG A 124 -2.44 22.34 -13.58
CA ARG A 124 -3.57 23.26 -13.35
C ARG A 124 -3.18 24.51 -12.55
N GLY A 125 -1.88 24.70 -12.25
CA GLY A 125 -1.39 25.88 -11.54
C GLY A 125 -1.59 25.86 -10.03
N VAL A 126 -1.94 24.72 -9.44
CA VAL A 126 -2.05 24.57 -7.98
C VAL A 126 -0.65 24.59 -7.35
N GLN A 127 -0.48 25.32 -6.25
CA GLN A 127 0.79 25.39 -5.52
C GLN A 127 1.29 23.99 -5.13
N ASP A 128 2.60 23.78 -5.16
CA ASP A 128 3.22 22.46 -4.91
C ASP A 128 2.83 21.88 -3.53
N LEU A 129 2.82 22.69 -2.47
CA LEU A 129 2.44 22.24 -1.11
C LEU A 129 0.99 21.75 -1.06
N VAL A 130 0.07 22.51 -1.66
CA VAL A 130 -1.36 22.17 -1.74
C VAL A 130 -1.56 20.94 -2.61
N SER A 131 -0.83 20.84 -3.73
CA SER A 131 -0.86 19.68 -4.61
C SER A 131 -0.40 18.40 -3.90
N CYS A 132 0.64 18.48 -3.07
CA CYS A 132 1.10 17.37 -2.23
C CYS A 132 0.03 16.96 -1.22
N GLY A 133 -0.58 17.92 -0.52
CA GLY A 133 -1.64 17.65 0.47
C GLY A 133 -2.87 16.98 -0.14
N ILE A 134 -3.39 17.53 -1.23
CA ILE A 134 -4.54 16.95 -1.96
C ILE A 134 -4.18 15.55 -2.48
N THR A 135 -2.99 15.39 -3.07
CA THR A 135 -2.56 14.09 -3.58
C THR A 135 -2.47 13.05 -2.48
N ALA A 136 -1.88 13.39 -1.33
CA ALA A 136 -1.77 12.49 -0.20
C ALA A 136 -3.15 12.09 0.32
N ALA A 137 -4.06 13.05 0.53
CA ALA A 137 -5.41 12.78 1.01
C ALA A 137 -6.20 11.86 0.05
N VAL A 138 -6.28 12.24 -1.23
CA VAL A 138 -7.06 11.48 -2.23
C VAL A 138 -6.48 10.09 -2.45
N THR A 139 -5.16 9.95 -2.51
CA THR A 139 -4.53 8.65 -2.79
C THR A 139 -4.68 7.71 -1.59
N THR A 140 -4.51 8.21 -0.36
CA THR A 140 -4.72 7.41 0.85
C THR A 140 -6.18 6.97 0.98
N MET A 141 -7.15 7.87 0.76
CA MET A 141 -8.57 7.49 0.75
C MET A 141 -8.88 6.44 -0.31
N THR A 142 -8.36 6.62 -1.53
CA THR A 142 -8.55 5.66 -2.63
C THR A 142 -7.99 4.29 -2.27
N HIS A 143 -6.81 4.24 -1.64
CA HIS A 143 -6.21 2.99 -1.19
C HIS A 143 -7.07 2.29 -0.14
N THR A 144 -7.53 3.01 0.89
CA THR A 144 -8.42 2.43 1.90
C THR A 144 -9.71 1.91 1.29
N LEU A 145 -10.36 2.68 0.41
CA LEU A 145 -11.58 2.27 -0.28
C LEU A 145 -11.36 1.03 -1.16
N LEU A 146 -10.25 0.97 -1.90
CA LEU A 146 -9.93 -0.20 -2.72
C LEU A 146 -9.66 -1.44 -1.87
N VAL A 147 -8.89 -1.31 -0.79
CA VAL A 147 -8.59 -2.44 0.10
C VAL A 147 -9.87 -2.94 0.77
N MET A 148 -10.63 -2.06 1.40
CA MET A 148 -11.87 -2.43 2.09
C MET A 148 -12.94 -2.93 1.11
N GLY A 149 -13.05 -2.31 -0.07
CA GLY A 149 -13.97 -2.75 -1.12
C GLY A 149 -13.64 -4.16 -1.64
N MET A 150 -12.37 -4.45 -1.92
CA MET A 150 -11.96 -5.80 -2.33
C MET A 150 -12.14 -6.84 -1.21
N ILE A 151 -11.90 -6.45 0.05
CA ILE A 151 -12.19 -7.33 1.20
C ILE A 151 -13.68 -7.66 1.25
N GLY A 152 -14.55 -6.64 1.13
CA GLY A 152 -16.00 -6.85 1.13
C GLY A 152 -16.46 -7.77 -0.01
N LEU A 153 -15.92 -7.58 -1.22
CA LEU A 153 -16.29 -8.37 -2.40
C LEU A 153 -15.82 -9.82 -2.37
N PHE A 154 -14.57 -10.07 -1.93
CA PHE A 154 -13.95 -11.40 -2.05
C PHE A 154 -13.84 -12.17 -0.74
N PHE A 155 -13.81 -11.47 0.39
CA PHE A 155 -13.62 -12.05 1.73
C PHE A 155 -14.68 -11.60 2.73
N GLY A 156 -15.77 -10.95 2.33
CA GLY A 156 -16.79 -10.40 3.23
C GLY A 156 -17.28 -11.39 4.30
N PRO A 157 -17.79 -12.58 3.93
CA PRO A 157 -18.26 -13.59 4.89
C PRO A 157 -17.16 -14.08 5.83
N SER A 158 -15.99 -14.34 5.26
CA SER A 158 -14.79 -14.78 5.98
C SER A 158 -14.26 -13.73 6.96
N TYR A 159 -14.33 -12.46 6.57
CA TYR A 159 -13.86 -11.32 7.35
C TYR A 159 -14.74 -11.07 8.57
N ALA A 160 -16.06 -11.11 8.41
CA ALA A 160 -16.96 -10.92 9.54
C ALA A 160 -16.95 -12.11 10.52
N LYS A 161 -16.84 -13.34 10.00
CA LYS A 161 -16.61 -14.54 10.83
C LYS A 161 -15.33 -14.43 11.66
N ALA A 162 -14.25 -13.89 11.07
CA ALA A 162 -12.99 -13.66 11.77
C ALA A 162 -13.10 -12.53 12.84
N LEU A 163 -14.01 -11.58 12.64
CA LEU A 163 -14.29 -10.50 13.59
C LEU A 163 -15.30 -10.86 14.68
N GLY A 164 -15.95 -12.04 14.59
CA GLY A 164 -17.02 -12.43 15.51
C GLY A 164 -18.27 -11.56 15.39
N VAL A 165 -18.46 -10.90 14.24
CA VAL A 165 -19.65 -10.12 13.92
C VAL A 165 -20.51 -11.00 13.03
N ASP A 166 -21.66 -11.46 13.53
CA ASP A 166 -22.64 -12.17 12.70
C ASP A 166 -23.11 -11.21 11.60
N ILE A 167 -22.82 -11.56 10.34
CA ILE A 167 -23.53 -10.96 9.21
C ILE A 167 -24.89 -11.65 9.15
N SER A 168 -25.75 -11.33 10.11
CA SER A 168 -27.17 -11.61 9.99
C SER A 168 -27.70 -10.71 8.89
N ALA A 169 -27.97 -11.31 7.73
CA ALA A 169 -28.80 -10.72 6.69
C ALA A 169 -30.20 -10.43 7.24
#